data_AF-A0A349TKS4-F1
#
_entry.id   AF-A0A349TKS4-F1
#
_cell.length_a   1.000
_cell.length_b   1.000
_cell.length_c   1.000
_cell.angle_alpha   90.00
_cell.angle_beta   90.00
_cell.angle_gamma   90.00
#
_symmetry.space_group_name_H-M   'P 1'
#
loop_
_entity.id
_entity.type
_entity.pdbx_description
1 polymer ?
#
loop_
_entity_poly.entity_id
_entity_poly.type
_entity_poly.pdbx_seq_one_letter_code
_entity_poly.pdbx_strand_id
1 'polypeptide(L)'
;AFRIPDVMKSANCILREVGTTNRTHARDYREAVNEQTALMMRVHTSNYEIKGFTKAVSDEELSKIAHETGVVFVSDLGSGTLVELTQYGLPKEPTVRETLDLGADLVTFSGDKLLGGPQAGIIVGRADLISQLKRNQLKRALRVDKITMAALLAVLDLYRNPEQLRSRLPLLRDLTRRAEEIEQVCRRILPELEKSLANRAEVGVDSCKSQIGSGSLPLDLLESYCLSIKPVALKGERDASLLRLAQAFRQLPKPVVGRVHDGKLLLDLRCLRDEYDFIQQLNQLEI
;
A
#
# COMPACT_ATOMS: atom_id res chain seq x y z
N ALA A 1 7.78 -14.81 -2.64
CA ALA A 1 6.54 -14.14 -3.07
C ALA A 1 5.37 -14.76 -2.34
N PHE A 2 4.47 -13.94 -1.76
CA PHE A 2 3.24 -14.44 -1.12
C PHE A 2 2.27 -14.96 -2.20
N ARG A 3 1.68 -16.14 -1.97
CA ARG A 3 0.76 -16.80 -2.92
C ARG A 3 -0.43 -17.36 -2.16
N ILE A 4 -1.59 -16.74 -2.34
CA ILE A 4 -2.85 -17.16 -1.69
C ILE A 4 -3.17 -18.64 -1.95
N PRO A 5 -3.02 -19.19 -3.18
CA PRO A 5 -3.30 -20.60 -3.42
C PRO A 5 -2.44 -21.55 -2.58
N ASP A 6 -1.16 -21.21 -2.36
CA ASP A 6 -0.24 -22.04 -1.59
C ASP A 6 -0.60 -22.02 -0.09
N VAL A 7 -1.02 -20.85 0.43
CA VAL A 7 -1.53 -20.72 1.80
C VAL A 7 -2.80 -21.53 1.99
N MET A 8 -3.76 -21.44 1.06
CA MET A 8 -5.01 -22.21 1.10
C MET A 8 -4.75 -23.71 1.07
N LYS A 9 -3.86 -24.18 0.18
CA LYS A 9 -3.46 -25.60 0.14
C LYS A 9 -2.82 -26.06 1.45
N SER A 10 -1.97 -25.23 2.07
CA SER A 10 -1.37 -25.55 3.37
C SER A 10 -2.39 -25.63 4.52
N ALA A 11 -3.53 -24.95 4.36
CA ALA A 11 -4.67 -25.01 5.28
C ALA A 11 -5.63 -26.19 4.96
N ASN A 12 -5.23 -27.11 4.06
CA ASN A 12 -6.06 -28.22 3.56
C ASN A 12 -7.38 -27.76 2.91
N CYS A 13 -7.42 -26.53 2.38
CA CYS A 13 -8.55 -26.07 1.58
C CYS A 13 -8.50 -26.71 0.19
N ILE A 14 -9.66 -27.17 -0.29
CA ILE A 14 -9.82 -27.56 -1.70
C ILE A 14 -10.18 -26.30 -2.48
N LEU A 15 -9.22 -25.79 -3.26
CA LEU A 15 -9.43 -24.60 -4.08
C LEU A 15 -10.17 -24.95 -5.37
N ARG A 16 -11.34 -24.34 -5.58
CA ARG A 16 -12.11 -24.42 -6.83
C ARG A 16 -12.04 -23.07 -7.54
N GLU A 17 -11.09 -22.94 -8.47
CA GLU A 17 -10.92 -21.74 -9.29
C GLU A 17 -12.04 -21.63 -10.33
N VAL A 18 -12.51 -20.41 -10.62
CA VAL A 18 -13.62 -20.12 -11.55
C VAL A 18 -13.27 -19.00 -12.52
N GLY A 19 -13.86 -19.06 -13.72
CA GLY A 19 -13.61 -18.09 -14.80
C GLY A 19 -12.22 -18.20 -15.41
N THR A 20 -11.69 -17.09 -15.92
CA THR A 20 -10.32 -16.95 -16.44
C THR A 20 -9.60 -15.77 -15.81
N THR A 21 -8.28 -15.67 -16.04
CA THR A 21 -7.42 -14.61 -15.49
C THR A 21 -7.99 -13.20 -15.66
N ASN A 22 -8.50 -12.88 -16.86
CA ASN A 22 -9.00 -11.55 -17.19
C ASN A 22 -10.53 -11.45 -17.12
N ARG A 23 -11.27 -12.56 -17.17
CA ARG A 23 -12.73 -12.55 -17.27
C ARG A 23 -13.35 -13.61 -16.37
N THR A 24 -14.07 -13.15 -15.36
CA THR A 24 -14.91 -14.00 -14.52
C THR A 24 -16.33 -13.44 -14.55
N HIS A 25 -17.30 -14.34 -14.73
CA HIS A 25 -18.72 -14.06 -14.83
C HIS A 25 -19.47 -14.72 -13.66
N ALA A 26 -20.64 -14.19 -13.32
CA ALA A 26 -21.47 -14.72 -12.23
C ALA A 26 -21.86 -16.20 -12.42
N ARG A 27 -22.06 -16.64 -13.67
CA ARG A 27 -22.33 -18.06 -13.98
C ARG A 27 -21.18 -18.98 -13.55
N ASP A 28 -19.93 -18.51 -13.64
CA ASP A 28 -18.76 -19.33 -13.33
C ASP A 28 -18.74 -19.67 -11.83
N TYR A 29 -19.20 -18.74 -10.98
CA TYR A 29 -19.41 -18.99 -9.56
C TYR A 29 -20.59 -19.93 -9.33
N ARG A 30 -21.76 -19.66 -9.93
CA ARG A 30 -22.98 -20.48 -9.73
C ARG A 30 -22.76 -21.95 -10.10
N GLU A 31 -22.13 -22.21 -11.25
CA GLU A 31 -21.87 -23.56 -11.76
C GLU A 31 -20.84 -24.33 -10.92
N ALA A 32 -20.01 -23.63 -10.14
CA ALA A 32 -18.99 -24.25 -9.31
C ALA A 32 -19.49 -24.65 -7.91
N VAL A 33 -20.62 -24.10 -7.47
CA VAL A 33 -21.20 -24.42 -6.15
C VAL A 33 -21.77 -25.84 -6.13
N ASN A 34 -21.47 -26.57 -5.07
CA ASN A 34 -21.99 -27.90 -4.79
C ASN A 34 -22.12 -28.13 -3.27
N GLU A 35 -22.56 -29.33 -2.88
CA GLU A 35 -22.78 -29.71 -1.47
C GLU A 35 -21.53 -29.60 -0.57
N GLN A 36 -20.32 -29.60 -1.16
CA GLN A 36 -19.04 -29.47 -0.44
C GLN A 36 -18.55 -28.02 -0.37
N THR A 37 -19.25 -27.07 -1.00
CA THR A 37 -18.82 -25.67 -1.07
C THR A 37 -19.10 -24.97 0.25
N ALA A 38 -18.03 -24.66 0.99
CA ALA A 38 -18.13 -24.01 2.30
C ALA A 38 -17.99 -22.49 2.25
N LEU A 39 -17.29 -21.96 1.24
CA LEU A 39 -16.88 -20.57 1.19
C LEU A 39 -16.74 -20.09 -0.26
N MET A 40 -17.29 -18.91 -0.54
CA MET A 40 -17.05 -18.14 -1.75
C MET A 40 -16.09 -17.01 -1.39
N MET A 41 -14.93 -16.94 -2.06
CA MET A 41 -13.92 -15.93 -1.79
C MET A 41 -13.70 -15.01 -2.97
N ARG A 42 -13.61 -13.71 -2.70
CA ARG A 42 -13.03 -12.74 -3.63
C ARG A 42 -11.79 -12.13 -3.00
N VAL A 43 -10.73 -11.99 -3.80
CA VAL A 43 -9.50 -11.29 -3.42
C VAL A 43 -9.41 -10.01 -4.22
N HIS A 44 -9.26 -8.87 -3.56
CA HIS A 44 -9.08 -7.59 -4.20
C HIS A 44 -7.66 -7.48 -4.81
N THR A 45 -7.57 -7.01 -6.06
CA THR A 45 -6.31 -6.84 -6.80
C THR A 45 -5.57 -5.58 -6.34
N SER A 46 -5.10 -5.63 -5.09
CA SER A 46 -4.49 -4.50 -4.38
C SER A 46 -3.10 -4.12 -4.92
N ASN A 47 -2.36 -5.05 -5.51
CA ASN A 47 -0.96 -4.84 -5.93
C ASN A 47 -0.73 -4.94 -7.45
N TYR A 48 -1.77 -5.13 -8.25
CA TYR A 48 -1.72 -5.11 -9.71
C TYR A 48 -3.09 -4.76 -10.30
N GLU A 49 -3.12 -4.35 -11.57
CA GLU A 49 -4.35 -4.21 -12.35
C GLU A 49 -4.22 -4.97 -13.67
N ILE A 50 -5.31 -5.58 -14.13
CA ILE A 50 -5.40 -6.15 -15.48
C ILE A 50 -6.12 -5.13 -16.37
N LYS A 51 -5.47 -4.70 -17.46
CA LYS A 51 -6.04 -3.77 -18.44
C LYS A 51 -6.43 -4.48 -19.73
N GLY A 52 -7.39 -3.90 -20.46
CA GLY A 52 -7.91 -4.43 -21.73
C GLY A 52 -9.28 -5.09 -21.55
N PHE A 53 -9.47 -6.27 -22.15
CA PHE A 53 -10.75 -7.00 -22.05
C PHE A 53 -10.87 -7.71 -20.70
N THR A 54 -11.38 -7.01 -19.70
CA THR A 54 -11.58 -7.55 -18.35
C THR A 54 -13.05 -7.63 -17.94
N LYS A 55 -13.37 -8.58 -17.08
CA LYS A 55 -14.66 -8.68 -16.40
C LYS A 55 -14.44 -9.25 -15.00
N ALA A 56 -14.96 -8.57 -14.00
CA ALA A 56 -15.05 -9.05 -12.63
C ALA A 56 -16.51 -9.02 -12.17
N VAL A 57 -16.86 -9.92 -11.27
CA VAL A 57 -18.16 -9.94 -10.57
C VAL A 57 -18.05 -9.01 -9.36
N SER A 58 -19.06 -8.17 -9.12
CA SER A 58 -19.08 -7.26 -7.97
C SER A 58 -19.29 -8.01 -6.65
N ASP A 59 -18.89 -7.41 -5.52
CA ASP A 59 -19.16 -7.99 -4.19
C ASP A 59 -20.65 -8.18 -3.95
N GLU A 60 -21.48 -7.24 -4.42
CA GLU A 60 -22.94 -7.33 -4.30
C GLU A 60 -23.52 -8.55 -5.05
N GLU A 61 -23.05 -8.80 -6.27
CA GLU A 61 -23.52 -9.94 -7.07
C GLU A 61 -23.01 -11.26 -6.49
N LEU A 62 -21.76 -11.30 -5.98
CA LEU A 62 -21.23 -12.48 -5.29
C LEU A 62 -21.94 -12.78 -3.98
N SER A 63 -22.24 -11.74 -3.18
CA SER A 63 -23.01 -11.89 -1.95
C SER A 63 -24.38 -12.50 -2.22
N LYS A 64 -25.10 -12.00 -3.24
CA LYS A 64 -26.40 -12.56 -3.66
C LYS A 64 -26.28 -14.04 -4.02
N ILE A 65 -25.30 -14.42 -4.84
CA ILE A 65 -25.08 -15.83 -5.23
C ILE A 65 -24.77 -16.70 -4.00
N ALA A 66 -23.90 -16.21 -3.12
CA ALA A 66 -23.50 -16.94 -1.92
C ALA A 66 -24.72 -17.18 -1.01
N HIS A 67 -25.54 -16.15 -0.77
CA HIS A 67 -26.73 -16.27 0.07
C HIS A 67 -27.83 -17.13 -0.56
N GLU A 68 -28.06 -17.03 -1.88
CA GLU A 68 -28.99 -17.89 -2.64
C GLU A 68 -28.60 -19.38 -2.53
N THR A 69 -27.31 -19.67 -2.37
CA THR A 69 -26.77 -21.03 -2.31
C THR A 69 -26.41 -21.49 -0.89
N GLY A 70 -26.64 -20.66 0.13
CA GLY A 70 -26.32 -20.97 1.53
C GLY A 70 -24.82 -21.01 1.86
N VAL A 71 -23.97 -20.40 1.02
CA VAL A 71 -22.51 -20.35 1.16
C VAL A 71 -22.09 -19.04 1.84
N VAL A 72 -21.02 -19.08 2.64
CA VAL A 72 -20.42 -17.88 3.25
C VAL A 72 -19.62 -17.10 2.21
N PHE A 73 -19.87 -15.80 2.09
CA PHE A 73 -19.07 -14.91 1.24
C PHE A 73 -17.98 -14.18 2.03
N VAL A 74 -16.72 -14.35 1.61
CA VAL A 74 -15.55 -13.67 2.19
C VAL A 74 -14.89 -12.77 1.14
N SER A 75 -14.71 -11.50 1.50
CA SER A 75 -13.94 -10.55 0.69
C SER A 75 -12.59 -10.26 1.36
N ASP A 76 -11.50 -10.66 0.72
CA ASP A 76 -10.16 -10.23 1.10
C ASP A 76 -9.85 -8.90 0.42
N LEU A 77 -10.18 -7.82 1.12
CA LEU A 77 -9.96 -6.45 0.69
C LEU A 77 -8.46 -6.13 0.61
N GLY A 78 -7.67 -6.70 1.52
CA GLY A 78 -6.22 -6.55 1.55
C GLY A 78 -5.72 -5.17 1.98
N SER A 79 -6.23 -4.07 1.41
CA SER A 79 -5.74 -2.69 1.60
C SER A 79 -6.08 -2.08 2.95
N GLY A 80 -7.24 -2.41 3.51
CA GLY A 80 -7.64 -1.99 4.86
C GLY A 80 -8.13 -0.56 4.99
N THR A 81 -8.67 0.01 3.91
CA THR A 81 -9.23 1.37 3.91
C THR A 81 -10.49 1.44 4.78
N LEU A 82 -10.50 2.35 5.77
CA LEU A 82 -11.67 2.56 6.65
C LEU A 82 -12.50 3.80 6.34
N VAL A 83 -11.97 4.72 5.53
CA VAL A 83 -12.61 6.01 5.21
C VAL A 83 -12.47 6.29 3.72
N GLU A 84 -13.42 7.04 3.16
CA GLU A 84 -13.39 7.45 1.75
C GLU A 84 -12.15 8.29 1.44
N LEU A 85 -11.21 7.76 0.66
CA LEU A 85 -9.95 8.45 0.35
C LEU A 85 -10.16 9.67 -0.56
N THR A 86 -11.21 9.65 -1.38
CA THR A 86 -11.58 10.74 -2.29
C THR A 86 -11.84 12.07 -1.58
N GLN A 87 -12.28 12.04 -0.31
CA GLN A 87 -12.43 13.24 0.51
C GLN A 87 -11.11 13.99 0.74
N TYR A 88 -9.98 13.32 0.54
CA TYR A 88 -8.63 13.86 0.65
C TYR A 88 -7.95 14.12 -0.71
N GLY A 89 -8.70 14.00 -1.81
CA GLY A 89 -8.15 14.10 -3.17
C GLY A 89 -7.31 12.88 -3.60
N LEU A 90 -7.45 11.76 -2.89
CA LEU A 90 -6.79 10.50 -3.21
C LEU A 90 -7.71 9.61 -4.09
N PRO A 91 -7.15 8.64 -4.82
CA PRO A 91 -7.92 7.69 -5.62
C PRO A 91 -8.94 6.92 -4.79
N LYS A 92 -10.03 6.48 -5.45
CA LYS A 92 -11.05 5.66 -4.81
C LYS A 92 -10.49 4.27 -4.49
N GLU A 93 -10.73 3.82 -3.28
CA GLU A 93 -10.43 2.47 -2.82
C GLU A 93 -11.64 1.97 -2.00
N PRO A 94 -12.15 0.75 -2.23
CA PRO A 94 -13.27 0.22 -1.46
C PRO A 94 -12.97 0.23 0.05
N THR A 95 -13.93 0.71 0.84
CA THR A 95 -13.79 0.70 2.30
C THR A 95 -14.30 -0.61 2.89
N VAL A 96 -13.75 -0.98 4.07
CA VAL A 96 -14.22 -2.14 4.84
C VAL A 96 -15.72 -2.06 5.12
N ARG A 97 -16.25 -0.87 5.37
CA ARG A 97 -17.68 -0.65 5.62
C ARG A 97 -18.50 -0.88 4.35
N GLU A 98 -18.10 -0.27 3.23
CA GLU A 98 -18.76 -0.49 1.94
C GLU A 98 -18.79 -1.99 1.59
N THR A 99 -17.69 -2.72 1.77
CA THR A 99 -17.64 -4.16 1.47
C THR A 99 -18.61 -4.98 2.33
N LEU A 100 -18.77 -4.64 3.61
CA LEU A 100 -19.77 -5.27 4.49
C LEU A 100 -21.19 -4.91 4.07
N ASP A 101 -21.45 -3.65 3.73
CA ASP A 101 -22.77 -3.16 3.30
C ASP A 101 -23.20 -3.79 1.95
N LEU A 102 -22.24 -4.17 1.10
CA LEU A 102 -22.47 -4.95 -0.12
C LEU A 102 -22.72 -6.45 0.14
N GLY A 103 -22.74 -6.88 1.41
CA GLY A 103 -23.20 -8.21 1.81
C GLY A 103 -22.10 -9.25 2.03
N ALA A 104 -20.83 -8.84 2.18
CA ALA A 104 -19.78 -9.74 2.64
C ALA A 104 -20.05 -10.24 4.07
N ASP A 105 -20.03 -11.56 4.27
CA ASP A 105 -20.19 -12.15 5.60
C ASP A 105 -18.94 -11.95 6.47
N LEU A 106 -17.76 -11.95 5.83
CA LEU A 106 -16.48 -11.59 6.42
C LEU A 106 -15.65 -10.73 5.46
N VAL A 107 -14.92 -9.78 6.02
CA VAL A 107 -13.91 -8.99 5.31
C VAL A 107 -12.56 -9.15 5.99
N THR A 108 -11.52 -9.43 5.20
CA THR A 108 -10.12 -9.53 5.68
C THR A 108 -9.25 -8.44 5.08
N PHE A 109 -8.33 -7.89 5.88
CA PHE A 109 -7.41 -6.84 5.43
C PHE A 109 -6.17 -6.69 6.31
N SER A 110 -5.16 -6.01 5.78
CA SER A 110 -3.91 -5.68 6.47
C SER A 110 -4.04 -4.41 7.32
N GLY A 111 -3.42 -4.40 8.50
CA GLY A 111 -3.38 -3.23 9.39
C GLY A 111 -2.32 -2.19 9.05
N ASP A 112 -1.31 -2.54 8.27
CA ASP A 112 -0.11 -1.75 7.95
C ASP A 112 -0.09 -1.18 6.52
N LYS A 113 -1.20 -1.30 5.80
CA LYS A 113 -1.40 -0.69 4.48
C LYS A 113 -2.14 0.63 4.62
N LEU A 114 -3.34 0.77 4.04
CA LEU A 114 -4.10 2.02 4.02
C LEU A 114 -4.77 2.35 5.37
N LEU A 115 -4.80 1.40 6.30
CA LEU A 115 -5.11 1.68 7.70
C LEU A 115 -4.02 2.52 8.40
N GLY A 116 -2.76 2.45 7.92
CA GLY A 116 -1.65 3.20 8.50
C GLY A 116 -1.25 2.78 9.93
N GLY A 117 -1.59 1.55 10.34
CA GLY A 117 -1.25 0.97 11.63
C GLY A 117 -0.07 -0.01 11.59
N PRO A 118 0.10 -0.84 12.63
CA PRO A 118 1.12 -1.89 12.66
C PRO A 118 0.71 -3.10 11.82
N GLN A 119 1.67 -3.98 11.54
CA GLN A 119 1.40 -5.24 10.84
C GLN A 119 0.39 -6.08 11.63
N ALA A 120 -0.77 -6.30 11.03
CA ALA A 120 -1.85 -7.11 11.61
C ALA A 120 -2.74 -7.68 10.49
N GLY A 121 -3.29 -8.87 10.72
CA GLY A 121 -4.42 -9.40 9.95
C GLY A 121 -5.71 -9.11 10.69
N ILE A 122 -6.60 -8.33 10.08
CA ILE A 122 -7.87 -7.93 10.68
C ILE A 122 -8.99 -8.66 9.95
N ILE A 123 -9.91 -9.25 10.72
CA ILE A 123 -11.10 -9.93 10.22
C ILE A 123 -12.32 -9.29 10.90
N VAL A 124 -13.25 -8.78 10.10
CA VAL A 124 -14.52 -8.20 10.58
C VAL A 124 -15.68 -8.85 9.83
N GLY A 125 -16.88 -8.80 10.42
CA GLY A 125 -18.08 -9.35 9.80
C GLY A 125 -19.00 -10.00 10.83
N ARG A 126 -19.72 -11.04 10.41
CA ARG A 126 -20.75 -11.72 11.20
C ARG A 126 -20.23 -12.33 12.51
N ALA A 127 -20.97 -12.10 13.60
CA ALA A 127 -20.57 -12.48 14.95
C ALA A 127 -20.45 -14.00 15.16
N ASP A 128 -21.32 -14.80 14.52
CA ASP A 128 -21.29 -16.26 14.55
C ASP A 128 -20.01 -16.82 13.90
N LEU A 129 -19.65 -16.31 12.72
CA LEU A 129 -18.42 -16.69 12.01
C LEU A 129 -17.16 -16.26 12.76
N ILE A 130 -17.13 -15.03 13.30
CA ILE A 130 -16.02 -14.57 14.16
C ILE A 130 -15.88 -15.47 15.39
N SER A 131 -16.99 -15.90 15.99
CA SER A 131 -16.97 -16.82 17.14
C SER A 131 -16.42 -18.19 16.77
N GLN A 132 -16.76 -18.71 15.59
CA GLN A 132 -16.21 -19.95 15.05
C GLN A 132 -14.69 -19.84 14.81
N LEU A 133 -14.23 -18.77 14.13
CA LEU A 133 -12.80 -18.50 13.92
C LEU A 133 -12.04 -18.43 15.25
N LYS A 134 -12.63 -17.79 16.27
CA LYS A 134 -12.02 -17.64 17.59
C LYS A 134 -11.80 -18.96 18.34
N ARG A 135 -12.48 -20.04 17.97
CA ARG A 135 -12.33 -21.39 18.57
C ARG A 135 -11.22 -22.21 17.90
N ASN A 136 -10.74 -21.81 16.73
CA ASN A 136 -9.67 -22.53 16.03
C ASN A 136 -8.33 -22.40 16.80
N GLN A 137 -7.61 -23.52 16.98
CA GLN A 137 -6.34 -23.55 17.70
C GLN A 137 -5.24 -22.72 17.03
N LEU A 138 -5.31 -22.54 15.70
CA LEU A 138 -4.40 -21.64 14.97
C LEU A 138 -4.43 -20.22 15.49
N LYS A 139 -5.55 -19.76 16.10
CA LYS A 139 -5.62 -18.46 16.76
C LYS A 139 -4.52 -18.29 17.81
N ARG A 140 -4.13 -19.35 18.52
CA ARG A 140 -3.08 -19.27 19.55
C ARG A 140 -1.70 -19.05 18.94
N ALA A 141 -1.45 -19.63 17.76
CA ALA A 141 -0.21 -19.46 17.01
C ALA A 141 -0.15 -18.11 16.30
N LEU A 142 -1.28 -17.63 15.78
CA LEU A 142 -1.42 -16.35 15.06
C LEU A 142 -1.77 -15.16 15.97
N ARG A 143 -1.68 -15.33 17.29
CA ARG A 143 -2.04 -14.28 18.25
C ARG A 143 -1.03 -13.13 18.14
N VAL A 144 -1.53 -11.94 17.84
CA VAL A 144 -0.73 -10.71 17.83
C VAL A 144 -0.13 -10.43 19.21
N ASP A 145 1.06 -9.84 19.23
CA ASP A 145 1.73 -9.45 20.46
C ASP A 145 1.09 -8.19 21.08
N LYS A 146 1.47 -7.91 22.34
CA LYS A 146 0.91 -6.80 23.12
C LYS A 146 1.25 -5.43 22.52
N ILE A 147 2.41 -5.28 21.88
CA ILE A 147 2.85 -4.01 21.29
C ILE A 147 2.02 -3.74 20.03
N THR A 148 1.87 -4.73 19.16
CA THR A 148 1.00 -4.63 17.97
C THR A 148 -0.43 -4.29 18.36
N MET A 149 -0.98 -4.94 19.39
CA MET A 149 -2.34 -4.65 19.86
C MET A 149 -2.49 -3.22 20.41
N ALA A 150 -1.52 -2.73 21.18
CA ALA A 150 -1.53 -1.37 21.72
C ALA A 150 -1.39 -0.31 20.61
N ALA A 151 -0.49 -0.54 19.65
CA ALA A 151 -0.31 0.35 18.51
C ALA A 151 -1.55 0.38 17.60
N LEU A 152 -2.18 -0.77 17.36
CA LEU A 152 -3.42 -0.84 16.58
C LEU A 152 -4.56 -0.08 17.28
N LEU A 153 -4.71 -0.22 18.60
CA LEU A 153 -5.72 0.53 19.36
C LEU A 153 -5.52 2.05 19.21
N ALA A 154 -4.28 2.53 19.37
CA ALA A 154 -3.97 3.96 19.21
C ALA A 154 -4.31 4.48 17.82
N VAL A 155 -4.08 3.69 16.77
CA VAL A 155 -4.44 4.04 15.39
C VAL A 155 -5.94 4.09 15.22
N LEU A 156 -6.68 3.07 15.70
CA LEU A 156 -8.14 3.05 15.63
C LEU A 156 -8.78 4.22 16.40
N ASP A 157 -8.19 4.66 17.50
CA ASP A 157 -8.65 5.87 18.22
C ASP A 157 -8.47 7.16 17.40
N LEU A 158 -7.48 7.23 16.51
CA LEU A 158 -7.39 8.35 15.54
C LEU A 158 -8.57 8.35 14.57
N TYR A 159 -8.99 7.17 14.09
CA TYR A 159 -10.14 7.03 13.19
C TYR A 159 -11.47 7.43 13.82
N ARG A 160 -11.55 7.47 15.16
CA ARG A 160 -12.73 8.02 15.87
C ARG A 160 -12.85 9.54 15.77
N ASN A 161 -11.81 10.23 15.31
CA ASN A 161 -11.77 11.68 15.10
C ASN A 161 -11.38 12.01 13.64
N PRO A 162 -12.28 11.79 12.65
CA PRO A 162 -11.96 11.90 11.22
C PRO A 162 -11.34 13.25 10.82
N GLU A 163 -11.83 14.35 11.41
CA GLU A 163 -11.35 15.73 11.20
C GLU A 163 -9.83 15.88 11.40
N GLN A 164 -9.24 15.13 12.34
CA GLN A 164 -7.82 15.22 12.65
C GLN A 164 -6.98 14.16 11.94
N LEU A 165 -7.61 13.18 11.29
CA LEU A 165 -6.95 11.99 10.77
C LEU A 165 -5.86 12.36 9.75
N ARG A 166 -6.14 13.33 8.86
CA ARG A 166 -5.19 13.86 7.89
C ARG A 166 -3.89 14.38 8.53
N SER A 167 -3.99 15.02 9.70
CA SER A 167 -2.83 15.63 10.37
C SER A 167 -2.10 14.66 11.30
N ARG A 168 -2.81 13.70 11.90
CA ARG A 168 -2.30 12.84 12.98
C ARG A 168 -1.88 11.46 12.52
N LEU A 169 -2.50 10.91 11.47
CA LEU A 169 -2.11 9.62 10.91
C LEU A 169 -0.94 9.83 9.93
N PRO A 170 0.27 9.32 10.21
CA PRO A 170 1.45 9.68 9.42
C PRO A 170 1.32 9.30 7.94
N LEU A 171 0.64 8.18 7.64
CA LEU A 171 0.33 7.77 6.28
C LEU A 171 -0.49 8.82 5.52
N LEU A 172 -1.66 9.20 6.05
CA LEU A 172 -2.52 10.18 5.38
C LEU A 172 -1.88 11.57 5.36
N ARG A 173 -1.11 11.93 6.38
CA ARG A 173 -0.36 13.19 6.35
C ARG A 173 0.54 13.24 5.12
N ASP A 174 1.34 12.21 4.89
CA ASP A 174 2.29 12.20 3.77
C ASP A 174 1.57 12.05 2.41
N LEU A 175 0.56 11.18 2.30
CA LEU A 175 -0.20 10.99 1.06
C LEU A 175 -0.97 12.25 0.64
N THR A 176 -1.45 13.05 1.60
CA THR A 176 -2.27 14.24 1.34
C THR A 176 -1.47 15.55 1.35
N ARG A 177 -0.13 15.47 1.40
CA ARG A 177 0.74 16.64 1.15
C ARG A 177 0.53 17.13 -0.26
N ARG A 178 0.37 18.45 -0.40
CA ARG A 178 0.18 19.08 -1.71
C ARG A 178 1.49 19.12 -2.48
N ALA A 179 1.43 18.99 -3.79
CA ALA A 179 2.61 18.98 -4.65
C ALA A 179 3.42 20.29 -4.50
N GLU A 180 2.74 21.43 -4.37
CA GLU A 180 3.36 22.75 -4.22
C GLU A 180 4.12 22.87 -2.89
N GLU A 181 3.62 22.25 -1.82
CA GLU A 181 4.32 22.21 -0.53
C GLU A 181 5.61 21.39 -0.63
N ILE A 182 5.58 20.29 -1.39
CA ILE A 182 6.76 19.45 -1.65
C ILE A 182 7.77 20.20 -2.53
N GLU A 183 7.31 20.92 -3.56
CA GLU A 183 8.16 21.77 -4.39
C GLU A 183 8.91 22.82 -3.57
N GLN A 184 8.21 23.51 -2.67
CA GLN A 184 8.81 24.51 -1.78
C GLN A 184 9.89 23.90 -0.89
N VAL A 185 9.71 22.67 -0.40
CA VAL A 185 10.73 21.93 0.36
C VAL A 185 11.94 21.63 -0.52
N CYS A 186 11.73 21.13 -1.74
CA CYS A 186 12.82 20.90 -2.69
C CYS A 186 13.63 22.19 -2.93
N ARG A 187 12.95 23.32 -3.15
CA ARG A 187 13.60 24.62 -3.39
C ARG A 187 14.39 25.14 -2.18
N ARG A 188 13.96 24.86 -0.95
CA ARG A 188 14.71 25.21 0.27
C ARG A 188 15.97 24.37 0.44
N ILE A 189 15.90 23.09 0.08
CA ILE A 189 17.03 22.15 0.22
C ILE A 189 18.05 22.29 -0.91
N LEU A 190 17.60 22.69 -2.11
CA LEU A 190 18.41 22.74 -3.32
C LEU A 190 19.77 23.43 -3.12
N PRO A 191 19.90 24.63 -2.52
CA PRO A 191 21.20 25.31 -2.40
C PRO A 191 22.22 24.54 -1.55
N GLU A 192 21.78 23.90 -0.47
CA GLU A 192 22.66 23.10 0.40
C GLU A 192 23.10 21.81 -0.29
N LEU A 193 22.22 21.23 -1.11
CA LEU A 193 22.53 20.07 -1.92
C LEU A 193 23.50 20.42 -3.06
N GLU A 194 23.28 21.53 -3.75
CA GLU A 194 24.19 22.09 -4.77
C GLU A 194 25.60 22.26 -4.21
N LYS A 195 25.70 22.91 -3.04
CA LYS A 195 26.97 23.12 -2.35
C LYS A 195 27.65 21.80 -1.98
N SER A 196 26.89 20.85 -1.43
CA SER A 196 27.42 19.55 -1.02
C SER A 196 27.89 18.71 -2.21
N LEU A 197 27.28 18.86 -3.38
CA LEU A 197 27.59 18.11 -4.60
C LEU A 197 28.38 18.89 -5.65
N ALA A 198 28.94 20.05 -5.27
CA ALA A 198 29.70 20.90 -6.17
C ALA A 198 30.79 20.11 -6.91
N ASN A 199 30.85 20.27 -8.25
CA ASN A 199 31.75 19.55 -9.16
C ASN A 199 31.57 18.02 -9.22
N ARG A 200 30.63 17.44 -8.45
CA ARG A 200 30.34 15.99 -8.39
C ARG A 200 29.03 15.65 -9.09
N ALA A 201 28.03 16.52 -9.03
CA ALA A 201 26.76 16.33 -9.71
C ALA A 201 26.09 17.65 -10.10
N GLU A 202 25.30 17.62 -11.17
CA GLU A 202 24.28 18.62 -11.49
C GLU A 202 23.02 18.27 -10.69
N VAL A 203 22.45 19.25 -9.98
CA VAL A 203 21.24 19.05 -9.18
C VAL A 203 20.13 19.99 -9.62
N GLY A 204 18.90 19.57 -9.45
CA GLY A 204 17.73 20.37 -9.81
C GLY A 204 16.47 19.93 -9.08
N VAL A 205 15.36 20.57 -9.44
CA VAL A 205 14.02 20.23 -8.97
C VAL A 205 13.19 19.83 -10.18
N ASP A 206 12.73 18.59 -10.21
CA ASP A 206 11.90 18.04 -11.29
C ASP A 206 10.52 17.66 -10.75
N SER A 207 9.46 17.90 -11.53
CA SER A 207 8.14 17.32 -11.27
C SER A 207 8.22 15.80 -11.36
N CYS A 208 7.57 15.09 -10.44
CA CYS A 208 7.52 13.63 -10.47
C CYS A 208 6.16 13.10 -10.00
N LYS A 209 6.00 11.79 -10.11
CA LYS A 209 4.84 11.07 -9.61
C LYS A 209 5.23 10.17 -8.45
N SER A 210 4.64 10.40 -7.27
CA SER A 210 4.75 9.48 -6.16
C SER A 210 3.79 8.32 -6.37
N GLN A 211 4.27 7.09 -6.19
CA GLN A 211 3.39 5.93 -6.17
C GLN A 211 2.85 5.74 -4.75
N ILE A 212 1.56 5.48 -4.61
CA ILE A 212 1.00 5.07 -3.32
C ILE A 212 1.55 3.67 -3.01
N GLY A 213 2.52 3.61 -2.10
CA GLY A 213 3.13 2.35 -1.66
C GLY A 213 2.14 1.43 -0.92
N SER A 214 2.65 0.30 -0.44
CA SER A 214 1.94 -0.74 0.36
C SER A 214 1.24 -1.88 -0.41
N GLY A 215 1.33 -1.89 -1.75
CA GLY A 215 0.67 -2.93 -2.56
C GLY A 215 -0.86 -2.87 -2.39
N SER A 216 -1.40 -1.66 -2.28
CA SER A 216 -2.83 -1.36 -2.17
C SER A 216 -3.41 -0.61 -3.37
N LEU A 217 -2.63 0.30 -3.99
CA LEU A 217 -3.05 1.12 -5.13
C LEU A 217 -1.91 1.17 -6.18
N PRO A 218 -1.83 0.19 -7.10
CA PRO A 218 -0.61 -0.08 -7.86
C PRO A 218 -0.32 0.93 -8.98
N LEU A 219 -1.34 1.61 -9.50
CA LEU A 219 -1.22 2.51 -10.65
C LEU A 219 -1.51 3.97 -10.32
N ASP A 220 -1.92 4.25 -9.09
CA ASP A 220 -2.25 5.60 -8.71
C ASP A 220 -1.00 6.39 -8.37
N LEU A 221 -0.84 7.46 -9.14
CA LEU A 221 0.31 8.32 -9.15
C LEU A 221 -0.10 9.72 -8.66
N LEU A 222 0.44 10.12 -7.52
CA LEU A 222 0.22 11.44 -6.93
C LEU A 222 1.23 12.44 -7.50
N GLU A 223 0.77 13.62 -7.91
CA GLU A 223 1.66 14.72 -8.32
C GLU A 223 2.60 15.11 -7.19
N SER A 224 3.90 15.19 -7.47
CA SER A 224 4.93 15.50 -6.49
C SER A 224 6.11 16.24 -7.15
N TYR A 225 7.10 16.57 -6.34
CA TYR A 225 8.38 17.09 -6.78
C TYR A 225 9.52 16.33 -6.11
N CYS A 226 10.65 16.26 -6.81
CA CYS A 226 11.84 15.59 -6.33
C CYS A 226 13.08 16.45 -6.53
N LEU A 227 14.09 16.20 -5.70
CA LEU A 227 15.46 16.63 -6.01
C LEU A 227 16.02 15.65 -7.04
N SER A 228 16.42 16.17 -8.18
CA SER A 228 17.04 15.39 -9.24
C SER A 228 18.54 15.59 -9.22
N ILE A 229 19.31 14.50 -9.23
CA ILE A 229 20.76 14.52 -9.10
C ILE A 229 21.37 13.71 -10.24
N LYS A 230 22.16 14.38 -11.07
CA LYS A 230 22.83 13.80 -12.22
C LYS A 230 24.35 13.88 -12.00
N PRO A 231 25.04 12.75 -11.79
CA PRO A 231 26.47 12.79 -11.51
C PRO A 231 27.24 13.32 -12.71
N VAL A 232 28.28 14.11 -12.44
CA VAL A 232 29.31 14.45 -13.42
C VAL A 232 30.14 13.19 -13.62
N ALA A 233 30.06 12.60 -14.81
CA ALA A 233 30.70 11.33 -15.11
C ALA A 233 31.48 11.42 -16.43
N LEU A 234 32.59 10.68 -16.50
CA LEU A 234 33.30 10.45 -17.76
C LEU A 234 32.40 9.67 -18.73
N LYS A 235 32.70 9.79 -20.03
CA LYS A 235 31.94 9.11 -21.09
C LYS A 235 31.96 7.60 -20.85
N GLY A 236 30.78 6.99 -20.69
CA GLY A 236 30.63 5.55 -20.43
C GLY A 236 30.55 5.16 -18.95
N GLU A 237 30.74 6.08 -18.01
CA GLU A 237 30.75 5.78 -16.56
C GLU A 237 29.51 6.28 -15.80
N ARG A 238 28.49 6.77 -16.53
CA ARG A 238 27.29 7.37 -15.95
C ARG A 238 26.57 6.42 -14.99
N ASP A 239 26.36 5.17 -15.39
CA ASP A 239 25.63 4.19 -14.57
C ASP A 239 26.41 3.83 -13.30
N ALA A 240 27.72 3.60 -13.42
CA ALA A 240 28.58 3.35 -12.26
C ALA A 240 28.60 4.53 -11.29
N SER A 241 28.65 5.76 -11.83
CA SER A 241 28.62 6.99 -11.03
C SER A 241 27.28 7.19 -10.32
N LEU A 242 26.16 6.85 -10.97
CA LEU A 242 24.82 6.88 -10.36
C LEU A 242 24.69 5.86 -9.23
N LEU A 243 25.22 4.64 -9.41
CA LEU A 243 25.20 3.62 -8.37
C LEU A 243 26.05 4.02 -7.17
N ARG A 244 27.24 4.60 -7.38
CA ARG A 244 28.07 5.16 -6.31
C ARG A 244 27.36 6.29 -5.57
N LEU A 245 26.77 7.24 -6.30
CA LEU A 245 25.97 8.32 -5.73
C LEU A 245 24.82 7.77 -4.87
N ALA A 246 24.02 6.84 -5.41
CA ALA A 246 22.92 6.24 -4.66
C ALA A 246 23.42 5.44 -3.44
N GLN A 247 24.60 4.83 -3.52
CA GLN A 247 25.24 4.16 -2.38
C GLN A 247 25.69 5.15 -1.32
N ALA A 248 26.31 6.27 -1.70
CA ALA A 248 26.73 7.33 -0.79
C ALA A 248 25.57 7.86 0.06
N PHE A 249 24.43 8.15 -0.58
CA PHE A 249 23.21 8.55 0.14
C PHE A 249 22.71 7.49 1.12
N ARG A 250 22.86 6.19 0.80
CA ARG A 250 22.52 5.09 1.72
C ARG A 250 23.50 4.92 2.88
N GLN A 251 24.71 5.47 2.79
CA GLN A 251 25.74 5.41 3.84
C GLN A 251 25.73 6.62 4.78
N LEU A 252 24.88 7.62 4.52
CA LEU A 252 24.65 8.71 5.47
C LEU A 252 24.16 8.17 6.83
N PRO A 253 24.41 8.89 7.95
CA PRO A 253 23.96 8.48 9.29
C PRO A 253 22.47 8.12 9.37
N LYS A 254 21.62 8.86 8.65
CA LYS A 254 20.25 8.44 8.32
C LYS A 254 20.18 8.13 6.83
N PRO A 255 20.18 6.85 6.44
CA PRO A 255 20.20 6.43 5.04
C PRO A 255 19.08 7.10 4.23
N VAL A 256 19.48 7.70 3.11
CA VAL A 256 18.55 8.30 2.14
C VAL A 256 18.41 7.35 0.96
N VAL A 257 17.16 6.98 0.65
CA VAL A 257 16.84 6.06 -0.45
C VAL A 257 16.05 6.81 -1.51
N GLY A 258 16.63 6.90 -2.71
CA GLY A 258 16.01 7.47 -3.90
C GLY A 258 15.76 6.43 -4.99
N ARG A 259 15.16 6.89 -6.09
CA ARG A 259 14.93 6.08 -7.30
C ARG A 259 15.91 6.50 -8.39
N VAL A 260 16.59 5.54 -9.01
CA VAL A 260 17.37 5.80 -10.23
C VAL A 260 16.43 5.71 -11.44
N HIS A 261 16.34 6.77 -12.22
CA HIS A 261 15.50 6.82 -13.41
C HIS A 261 16.07 7.80 -14.43
N ASP A 262 16.06 7.41 -15.71
CA ASP A 262 16.60 8.19 -16.83
C ASP A 262 18.00 8.78 -16.54
N GLY A 263 18.85 7.94 -15.92
CA GLY A 263 20.18 8.26 -15.41
C GLY A 263 20.30 9.50 -14.52
N LYS A 264 19.28 9.74 -13.69
CA LYS A 264 19.31 10.63 -12.53
C LYS A 264 18.98 9.81 -11.28
N LEU A 265 19.50 10.23 -10.13
CA LEU A 265 18.97 9.85 -8.82
C LEU A 265 17.88 10.85 -8.44
N LEU A 266 16.66 10.36 -8.21
CA LEU A 266 15.50 11.16 -7.87
C LEU A 266 15.15 10.93 -6.39
N LEU A 267 15.09 12.01 -5.61
CA LEU A 267 14.65 12.02 -4.22
C LEU A 267 13.28 12.69 -4.13
N ASP A 268 12.20 11.91 -4.18
CA ASP A 268 10.83 12.40 -3.96
C ASP A 268 10.65 12.74 -2.48
N LEU A 269 10.36 14.02 -2.18
CA LEU A 269 10.36 14.52 -0.81
C LEU A 269 9.00 14.40 -0.11
N ARG A 270 8.01 13.71 -0.71
CA ARG A 270 6.70 13.47 -0.07
C ARG A 270 6.79 12.94 1.35
N CYS A 271 7.72 12.02 1.61
CA CYS A 271 7.89 11.40 2.93
C CYS A 271 8.97 12.09 3.80
N LEU A 272 9.60 13.18 3.32
CA LEU A 272 10.57 13.92 4.12
C LEU A 272 9.86 14.75 5.18
N ARG A 273 10.18 14.51 6.45
CA ARG A 273 9.54 15.17 7.62
C ARG A 273 10.48 16.10 8.39
N ASP A 274 11.79 15.95 8.21
CA ASP A 274 12.82 16.73 8.90
C ASP A 274 13.82 17.25 7.87
N GLU A 275 13.59 18.48 7.40
CA GLU A 275 14.46 19.15 6.42
C GLU A 275 15.84 19.45 7.03
N TYR A 276 15.87 19.83 8.30
CA TYR A 276 17.09 20.25 8.98
C TYR A 276 18.05 19.07 9.11
N ASP A 277 17.57 17.95 9.63
CA ASP A 277 18.37 16.75 9.80
C ASP A 277 18.86 16.18 8.45
N PHE A 278 18.02 16.25 7.40
CA PHE A 278 18.44 15.90 6.05
C PHE A 278 19.59 16.78 5.56
N ILE A 279 19.50 18.10 5.73
CA ILE A 279 20.54 19.05 5.32
C ILE A 279 21.83 18.85 6.13
N GLN A 280 21.72 18.69 7.45
CA GLN A 280 22.88 18.57 8.33
C GLN A 280 23.78 17.39 7.96
N GLN A 281 23.21 16.24 7.59
CA GLN A 281 24.01 15.07 7.25
C GLN A 281 24.65 15.15 5.86
N LEU A 282 24.29 16.09 4.98
CA LEU A 282 24.90 16.22 3.64
C LEU A 282 26.41 16.50 3.71
N ASN A 283 26.90 17.06 4.81
CA ASN A 283 28.33 17.26 5.05
C ASN A 283 29.14 15.96 5.17
N GLN A 284 28.47 14.84 5.44
CA GLN A 284 29.05 13.49 5.54
C GLN A 284 28.91 12.70 4.24
N LEU A 285 28.49 13.34 3.15
CA LEU A 285 28.29 12.67 1.86
C LEU A 285 29.61 12.44 1.11
N GLU A 286 30.11 11.21 1.21
CA GLU A 286 31.29 10.70 0.51
C GLU A 286 30.88 9.97 -0.77
N ILE A 287 31.31 10.46 -1.94
CA ILE A 287 30.96 9.96 -3.29
C ILE A 287 32.23 9.61 -4.04
#